data_AF-A0A7S3N1F9-F1
#
_entry.id   AF-A0A7S3N1F9-F1
#
_cell.length_a   1.000
_cell.length_b   1.000
_cell.length_c   1.000
_cell.angle_alpha   90.00
_cell.angle_beta   90.00
_cell.angle_gamma   90.00
#
_symmetry.space_group_name_H-M   'P 1'
#
loop_
_entity.id
_entity.type
_entity.pdbx_description
1 polymer ?
#
loop_
_entity_poly.entity_id
_entity_poly.type
_entity_poly.pdbx_seq_one_letter_code
_entity_poly.pdbx_strand_id
1 'polypeptide(L)'
;LVRIIRENNLFSQLKLASKSGQAITGVVYQKILKLSNATNKKYKKGDIITFIQIDSKKLEFLFETLPSVSKIPFLIVFSIILLYLFIGLTFIIAIVVITVFVLANYYLALLNSKFQKLRMKSVSERTNNVSEVIDNIKFIKFYSC
;
A
#
# COMPACT_ATOMS: atom_id res chain seq x y z
N LEU A 1 1.79 7.78 30.76
CA LEU A 1 1.20 6.43 30.78
C LEU A 1 0.58 6.03 29.43
N VAL A 2 -0.49 6.68 28.95
CA VAL A 2 -1.15 6.33 27.66
C VAL A 2 -0.19 6.39 26.45
N ARG A 3 0.72 7.38 26.41
CA ARG A 3 1.72 7.52 25.33
C ARG A 3 2.71 6.35 25.29
N ILE A 4 3.17 5.90 26.46
CA ILE A 4 4.11 4.77 26.63
C ILE A 4 3.44 3.45 26.23
N ILE A 5 2.18 3.25 26.64
CA ILE A 5 1.39 2.07 26.26
C ILE A 5 1.16 2.03 24.74
N ARG A 6 0.90 3.20 24.13
CA ARG A 6 0.73 3.32 22.69
C ARG A 6 2.00 2.97 21.93
N GLU A 7 3.16 3.48 22.36
CA GLU A 7 4.45 3.15 21.74
C GLU A 7 4.75 1.67 21.86
N ASN A 8 4.57 1.06 23.04
CA ASN A 8 4.82 -0.37 23.24
C ASN A 8 3.89 -1.27 22.38
N ASN A 9 2.62 -0.88 22.23
CA ASN A 9 1.68 -1.55 21.33
C ASN A 9 2.03 -1.38 19.85
N LEU A 10 2.66 -0.26 19.47
CA LEU A 10 3.15 -0.01 18.11
C LEU A 10 4.37 -0.88 17.81
N PHE A 11 5.34 -0.91 18.73
CA PHE A 11 6.53 -1.75 18.60
C PHE A 11 6.21 -3.24 18.51
N SER A 12 5.26 -3.73 19.30
CA SER A 12 4.82 -5.13 19.24
C SER A 12 4.12 -5.48 17.92
N GLN A 13 3.27 -4.59 17.40
CA GLN A 13 2.61 -4.78 16.10
C GLN A 13 3.62 -4.78 14.94
N LEU A 14 4.58 -3.85 14.94
CA LEU A 14 5.67 -3.81 13.95
C LEU A 14 6.50 -5.10 13.98
N LYS A 15 6.81 -5.61 15.17
CA LYS A 15 7.57 -6.85 15.35
C LYS A 15 6.81 -8.08 14.85
N LEU A 16 5.49 -8.12 15.07
CA LEU A 16 4.63 -9.20 14.58
C LEU A 16 4.50 -9.18 13.06
N ALA A 17 4.26 -8.00 12.48
CA ALA A 17 4.21 -7.80 11.04
C ALA A 17 5.50 -8.30 10.38
N SER A 18 6.67 -7.85 10.87
CA SER A 18 7.94 -8.25 10.28
C SER A 18 8.25 -9.74 10.41
N LYS A 19 7.90 -10.35 11.54
CA LYS A 19 8.01 -11.81 11.70
C LYS A 19 7.12 -12.57 10.71
N SER A 20 5.91 -12.10 10.44
CA SER A 20 5.01 -12.74 9.47
C SER A 20 5.57 -12.64 8.03
N GLY A 21 6.11 -11.49 7.64
CA GLY A 21 6.76 -11.30 6.33
C GLY A 21 8.00 -12.18 6.14
N GLN A 22 8.81 -12.32 7.19
CA GLN A 22 9.98 -13.21 7.18
C GLN A 22 9.59 -14.69 7.08
N ALA A 23 8.52 -15.11 7.79
CA ALA A 23 8.02 -16.49 7.71
C ALA A 23 7.51 -16.84 6.30
N ILE A 24 6.77 -15.94 5.66
CA ILE A 24 6.29 -16.11 4.28
C ILE A 24 7.47 -16.24 3.31
N THR A 25 8.47 -15.35 3.43
CA THR A 25 9.69 -15.40 2.62
C THR A 25 10.44 -16.72 2.81
N GLY A 26 10.58 -17.19 4.05
CA GLY A 26 11.23 -18.46 4.38
C GLY A 26 10.51 -19.67 3.78
N VAL A 27 9.18 -19.74 3.87
CA VAL A 27 8.37 -20.84 3.29
C VAL A 27 8.46 -20.84 1.77
N VAL A 28 8.40 -19.66 1.14
CA VAL A 28 8.54 -19.52 -0.31
C VAL A 28 9.93 -19.96 -0.76
N TYR A 29 10.99 -19.58 -0.04
CA TYR A 29 12.36 -19.99 -0.33
C TYR A 29 12.54 -21.52 -0.24
N GLN A 30 12.01 -22.16 0.81
CA GLN A 30 12.03 -23.62 0.93
C GLN A 30 11.24 -24.33 -0.18
N LYS A 31 10.11 -23.75 -0.62
CA LYS A 31 9.31 -24.28 -1.73
C LYS A 31 10.08 -24.22 -3.05
N ILE A 32 10.82 -23.15 -3.30
CA ILE A 32 11.65 -22.97 -4.50
C ILE A 32 12.81 -23.98 -4.52
N LEU A 33 13.48 -24.19 -3.39
CA LEU A 33 14.58 -25.15 -3.29
C LEU A 33 14.14 -26.61 -3.50
N LYS A 34 12.88 -26.93 -3.23
CA LYS A 34 12.29 -28.27 -3.44
C LYS A 34 11.64 -28.45 -4.82
N LEU A 35 11.57 -27.42 -5.65
CA LEU A 35 10.90 -27.48 -6.95
C LEU A 35 11.83 -28.05 -8.04
N SER A 36 11.37 -29.09 -8.73
CA SER A 36 12.07 -29.69 -9.88
C SER A 36 12.17 -28.75 -11.09
N ASN A 37 13.22 -28.89 -11.90
CA ASN A 37 13.50 -28.11 -13.10
C ASN A 37 12.34 -28.06 -14.13
N ALA A 38 11.44 -29.05 -14.14
CA ALA A 38 10.28 -29.08 -15.04
C ALA A 38 9.22 -28.03 -14.69
N THR A 39 8.96 -27.78 -13.39
CA THR A 39 8.03 -26.75 -12.90
C THR A 39 8.63 -25.35 -12.97
N ASN A 40 9.96 -25.26 -12.93
CA ASN A 40 10.76 -24.03 -13.02
C ASN A 40 10.62 -23.31 -14.39
N LYS A 41 10.09 -23.98 -15.43
CA LYS A 41 9.77 -23.33 -16.71
C LYS A 41 8.49 -22.49 -16.68
N LYS A 42 7.57 -22.76 -15.73
CA LYS A 42 6.29 -22.05 -15.60
C LYS A 42 6.40 -20.71 -14.87
N TYR A 43 7.38 -20.56 -13.99
CA TYR A 43 7.63 -19.34 -13.21
C TYR A 43 9.04 -18.85 -13.51
N LYS A 44 9.19 -17.65 -14.07
CA LYS A 44 10.53 -17.10 -14.33
C LYS A 44 11.17 -16.77 -12.98
N LYS A 45 12.49 -16.98 -12.86
CA LYS A 45 13.26 -16.62 -11.66
C LYS A 45 13.05 -15.16 -11.25
N GLY A 46 12.89 -14.26 -12.22
CA GLY A 46 12.57 -12.84 -11.99
C GLY A 46 11.24 -12.64 -11.26
N ASP A 47 10.17 -13.31 -11.71
CA ASP A 47 8.84 -13.18 -11.12
C ASP A 47 8.80 -13.65 -9.66
N ILE A 48 9.61 -14.66 -9.32
CA ILE A 48 9.75 -15.19 -7.96
C ILE A 48 10.46 -14.19 -7.04
N ILE A 49 11.53 -13.55 -7.53
CA ILE A 49 12.25 -12.53 -6.77
C ILE A 49 11.35 -11.31 -6.56
N THR A 50 10.59 -10.91 -7.59
CA THR A 50 9.60 -9.84 -7.49
C THR A 50 8.51 -10.19 -6.46
N PHE A 51 8.02 -11.43 -6.44
CA PHE A 51 7.04 -11.89 -5.45
C PHE A 51 7.58 -11.79 -4.01
N ILE A 52 8.83 -12.23 -3.79
CA ILE A 52 9.47 -12.14 -2.46
C ILE A 52 9.70 -10.68 -2.05
N GLN A 53 10.16 -9.82 -2.97
CA GLN A 53 10.55 -8.45 -2.62
C GLN A 53 9.37 -7.48 -2.53
N ILE A 54 8.37 -7.63 -3.40
CA ILE A 54 7.25 -6.68 -3.52
C ILE A 54 6.02 -7.22 -2.80
N ASP A 55 5.60 -8.45 -3.09
CA ASP A 55 4.33 -8.97 -2.58
C ASP A 55 4.42 -9.38 -1.11
N SER A 56 5.55 -9.98 -0.68
CA SER A 56 5.78 -10.28 0.74
C SER A 56 5.83 -9.01 1.58
N LYS A 57 6.40 -7.92 1.05
CA LYS A 57 6.43 -6.61 1.73
C LYS A 57 5.05 -5.97 1.81
N LYS A 58 4.24 -6.13 0.76
CA LYS A 58 2.83 -5.71 0.77
C LYS A 58 2.03 -6.45 1.83
N LEU A 59 2.23 -7.77 1.97
CA LEU A 59 1.57 -8.57 3.00
C LEU A 59 2.01 -8.15 4.41
N GLU A 60 3.31 -7.93 4.62
CA GLU A 60 3.86 -7.41 5.90
C GLU A 60 3.16 -6.09 6.29
N PHE A 61 3.01 -5.17 5.35
CA PHE A 61 2.30 -3.91 5.57
C PHE A 61 0.80 -4.10 5.83
N LEU A 62 0.14 -5.07 5.17
CA LEU A 62 -1.26 -5.38 5.45
C LEU A 62 -1.43 -5.91 6.89
N PHE A 63 -0.59 -6.83 7.33
CA PHE A 63 -0.65 -7.34 8.70
C PHE A 63 -0.37 -6.27 9.76
N GLU A 64 0.47 -5.28 9.45
CA GLU A 64 0.69 -4.11 10.31
C GLU A 64 -0.54 -3.21 10.40
N THR A 65 -1.26 -3.03 9.29
CA THR A 65 -2.39 -2.10 9.19
C THR A 65 -3.73 -2.70 9.59
N LEU A 66 -3.94 -4.02 9.46
CA LEU A 66 -5.19 -4.70 9.81
C LEU A 66 -5.72 -4.37 11.21
N PRO A 67 -4.92 -4.46 12.29
CA PRO A 67 -5.37 -4.14 13.65
C PRO A 67 -5.72 -2.66 13.82
N SER A 68 -5.06 -1.79 13.08
CA SER A 68 -5.32 -0.34 13.10
C SER A 68 -6.60 0.01 12.36
N VAL A 69 -6.86 -0.63 11.22
CA VAL A 69 -8.09 -0.46 10.44
C VAL A 69 -9.31 -0.96 11.20
N SER A 70 -9.20 -2.09 11.91
CA SER A 70 -10.28 -2.64 12.73
C SER A 70 -10.72 -1.72 13.88
N LYS A 71 -9.84 -0.85 14.40
CA LYS A 71 -10.19 0.10 15.48
C LYS A 71 -11.07 1.25 15.01
N ILE A 72 -10.97 1.63 13.74
CA ILE A 72 -11.70 2.75 13.14
C ILE A 72 -13.24 2.57 13.22
N PRO A 73 -13.83 1.43 12.83
CA PRO A 73 -15.27 1.24 12.91
C PRO A 73 -15.80 1.30 14.35
N PHE A 74 -15.07 0.75 15.34
CA PHE A 74 -15.48 0.86 16.74
C PHE A 74 -15.53 2.32 17.21
N LEU A 75 -14.52 3.13 16.84
CA LEU A 75 -14.48 4.55 17.19
C LEU A 75 -15.66 5.31 16.56
N ILE A 76 -15.97 5.02 15.30
CA ILE A 76 -17.08 5.66 14.58
C ILE A 76 -18.42 5.31 15.23
N VAL A 77 -18.66 4.04 15.54
CA VAL A 77 -19.91 3.59 16.19
C VAL A 77 -20.09 4.26 17.54
N PHE A 78 -19.06 4.28 18.38
CA PHE A 78 -19.11 4.96 19.68
C PHE A 78 -19.36 6.47 19.53
N SER A 79 -18.69 7.13 18.58
CA SER A 79 -18.90 8.55 18.31
C SER A 79 -20.32 8.85 17.85
N ILE A 80 -20.92 8.01 16.99
CA ILE A 80 -22.30 8.19 16.52
C ILE A 80 -23.29 8.05 17.67
N ILE A 81 -23.10 7.06 18.55
CA ILE A 81 -23.95 6.86 19.74
C ILE A 81 -23.85 8.08 20.67
N LEU A 82 -22.63 8.60 20.90
CA LEU A 82 -22.41 9.77 21.74
C LEU A 82 -23.04 11.04 21.14
N LEU A 83 -22.90 11.21 19.82
CA LEU A 83 -23.49 12.33 19.08
C LEU A 83 -25.02 12.32 19.17
N TYR A 84 -25.63 11.14 19.01
CA TYR A 84 -27.08 10.97 19.13
C TYR A 84 -27.60 11.37 20.52
N LEU A 85 -26.87 11.01 21.58
CA LEU A 85 -27.20 11.36 22.96
C LEU A 85 -27.06 12.86 23.26
N PHE A 86 -26.11 13.56 22.62
CA PHE A 86 -25.81 14.97 22.93
C PHE A 86 -26.63 15.99 22.13
N ILE A 87 -27.05 15.68 20.89
CA ILE A 87 -27.43 16.70 19.90
C ILE A 87 -28.93 16.71 19.50
N GLY A 88 -29.67 15.63 19.75
CA GLY A 88 -31.13 15.59 19.46
C GLY A 88 -31.49 15.91 17.99
N LEU A 89 -32.53 16.74 17.77
CA LEU A 89 -33.09 17.10 16.44
C LEU A 89 -32.09 17.76 15.46
N THR A 90 -30.97 18.29 15.95
CA THR A 90 -29.92 18.94 15.15
C THR A 90 -29.14 17.94 14.26
N PHE A 91 -29.35 16.63 14.45
CA PHE A 91 -28.80 15.56 13.62
C PHE A 91 -29.13 15.69 12.12
N ILE A 92 -30.30 16.25 11.78
CA ILE A 92 -30.74 16.40 10.39
C ILE A 92 -29.81 17.35 9.62
N ILE A 93 -29.41 18.46 10.25
CA ILE A 93 -28.49 19.44 9.66
C ILE A 93 -27.10 18.81 9.47
N ALA A 94 -26.66 18.01 10.44
CA ALA A 94 -25.38 17.30 10.36
C ALA A 94 -25.34 16.31 9.19
N ILE A 95 -26.43 15.58 8.93
CA ILE A 95 -26.53 14.68 7.77
C ILE A 95 -26.40 15.45 6.45
N VAL A 96 -27.06 16.60 6.33
CA VAL A 96 -27.00 17.42 5.11
C VAL A 96 -25.57 17.89 4.86
N VAL A 97 -24.90 18.42 5.88
CA VAL A 97 -23.51 18.88 5.76
C VAL A 97 -22.55 17.72 5.42
N ILE A 98 -22.69 16.57 6.08
CA ILE A 98 -21.88 15.38 5.78
C ILE A 98 -22.12 14.92 4.33
N THR A 99 -23.36 14.91 3.87
CA THR A 99 -23.71 14.48 2.51
C THR A 99 -23.08 15.40 1.46
N VAL A 100 -23.19 16.72 1.63
CA VAL A 100 -22.55 17.70 0.73
C VAL A 100 -21.03 17.54 0.75
N PHE A 101 -20.43 17.34 1.93
CA PHE A 101 -18.99 17.16 2.06
C PHE A 101 -18.49 15.88 1.37
N VAL A 102 -19.21 14.77 1.51
CA VAL A 102 -18.88 13.50 0.84
C VAL A 102 -18.95 13.64 -0.67
N LEU A 103 -20.00 14.30 -1.19
CA LEU A 103 -20.13 14.57 -2.62
C LEU A 103 -18.96 15.42 -3.15
N ALA A 104 -18.61 16.50 -2.44
CA ALA A 104 -17.46 17.34 -2.80
C ALA A 104 -16.15 16.53 -2.84
N ASN A 105 -15.90 15.70 -1.82
CA ASN A 105 -14.73 14.82 -1.78
C ASN A 105 -14.72 13.80 -2.92
N TYR A 106 -15.88 13.27 -3.30
CA TYR A 106 -16.01 12.36 -4.44
C TYR A 106 -15.60 13.02 -5.77
N TYR A 107 -16.10 14.25 -6.03
CA TYR A 107 -15.69 15.02 -7.21
C TYR A 107 -14.18 15.33 -7.20
N LEU A 108 -13.64 15.72 -6.05
CA LEU A 108 -12.21 15.94 -5.89
C LEU A 108 -11.40 14.66 -6.14
N ALA A 109 -11.87 13.50 -5.66
CA ALA A 109 -11.20 12.22 -5.88
C ALA A 109 -11.16 11.82 -7.36
N LEU A 110 -12.27 12.04 -8.10
CA LEU A 110 -12.33 11.83 -9.55
C LEU A 110 -11.32 12.70 -10.28
N LEU A 111 -11.24 13.99 -9.91
CA LEU A 111 -10.31 14.93 -10.50
C LEU A 111 -8.85 14.54 -10.20
N ASN A 112 -8.56 14.19 -8.94
CA ASN A 112 -7.26 13.70 -8.52
C ASN A 112 -6.85 12.44 -9.29
N SER A 113 -7.77 11.49 -9.51
CA SER A 113 -7.49 10.29 -10.30
C SER A 113 -7.11 10.61 -11.75
N LYS A 114 -7.80 11.58 -12.38
CA LYS A 114 -7.45 12.06 -13.73
C LYS A 114 -6.05 12.65 -13.75
N PHE A 115 -5.73 13.54 -12.81
CA PHE A 115 -4.39 14.14 -12.71
C PHE A 115 -3.30 13.11 -12.40
N GLN A 116 -3.59 12.13 -11.55
CA GLN A 116 -2.65 11.05 -11.23
C GLN A 116 -2.33 10.19 -12.45
N LYS A 117 -3.33 9.88 -13.29
CA LYS A 117 -3.13 9.15 -14.56
C LYS A 117 -2.27 9.95 -15.54
N LEU A 118 -2.55 11.24 -15.72
CA LEU A 118 -1.75 12.11 -16.59
C LEU A 118 -0.30 12.19 -16.10
N ARG A 119 -0.11 12.35 -14.79
CA ARG A 119 1.20 12.34 -14.14
C ARG A 119 1.93 11.02 -14.38
N MET A 120 1.27 9.88 -14.20
CA MET A 120 1.89 8.56 -14.43
C MET A 120 2.37 8.42 -15.87
N LYS A 121 1.58 8.87 -16.86
CA LYS A 121 1.98 8.80 -18.27
C LYS A 121 3.25 9.62 -18.55
N SER A 122 3.29 10.86 -18.08
CA SER A 122 4.46 11.74 -18.26
C SER A 122 5.70 11.23 -17.54
N VAL A 123 5.54 10.69 -16.32
CA VAL A 123 6.65 10.08 -15.57
C VAL A 123 7.18 8.83 -16.28
N SER A 124 6.28 7.98 -16.78
CA SER A 124 6.67 6.77 -17.54
C SER A 124 7.44 7.10 -18.81
N GLU A 125 7.01 8.10 -19.57
CA GLU A 125 7.70 8.55 -20.79
C GLU A 125 9.10 9.10 -20.48
N ARG A 126 9.22 9.93 -19.43
CA ARG A 126 10.53 10.42 -18.97
C ARG A 126 11.46 9.28 -18.56
N THR A 127 10.96 8.31 -17.78
CA THR A 127 11.76 7.16 -17.35
C THR A 127 12.21 6.32 -18.54
N ASN A 128 11.34 6.11 -19.53
CA ASN A 128 11.69 5.38 -20.75
C ASN A 128 12.79 6.07 -21.55
N ASN A 129 12.65 7.38 -21.80
CA ASN A 129 13.65 8.14 -22.57
C ASN A 129 15.01 8.15 -21.87
N VAL A 130 15.04 8.26 -20.53
CA VAL A 130 16.29 8.16 -19.76
C VAL A 130 16.90 6.76 -19.86
N SER A 131 16.09 5.70 -19.79
CA SER A 131 16.55 4.33 -19.97
C SER A 131 17.16 4.10 -21.36
N GLU A 132 16.51 4.57 -22.42
CA GLU A 132 17.03 4.47 -23.79
C GLU A 132 18.36 5.23 -23.97
N VAL A 133 18.50 6.42 -23.36
CA VAL A 133 19.76 7.16 -23.40
C VAL A 133 20.88 6.42 -22.66
N ILE A 134 20.59 5.81 -21.51
CA ILE A 134 21.57 5.02 -20.74
C ILE A 134 22.04 3.80 -21.55
N ASP A 135 21.11 3.12 -22.23
CA ASP A 135 21.44 1.96 -23.07
C ASP A 135 22.28 2.38 -24.30
N ASN A 136 21.94 3.51 -24.93
CA ASN A 136 22.66 4.04 -26.10
C ASN A 136 23.98 4.75 -25.75
N ILE A 137 24.21 5.14 -24.49
CA ILE A 137 25.45 5.79 -24.04
C ILE A 137 26.67 4.89 -24.27
N LYS A 138 26.50 3.57 -24.17
CA LYS A 138 27.57 2.60 -24.46
C LYS A 138 27.95 2.62 -25.94
N PHE A 139 26.96 2.71 -26.83
CA PHE A 139 27.21 2.82 -28.27
C PHE A 139 27.90 4.12 -28.64
N ILE A 140 27.43 5.27 -28.13
CA ILE A 140 28.04 6.58 -28.41
C ILE A 140 29.50 6.61 -27.94
N LYS A 141 29.80 6.03 -26.77
CA LYS A 141 31.16 5.93 -26.24
C LYS A 141 32.08 4.99 -27.04
N PHE A 142 31.52 4.00 -27.76
CA PHE A 142 32.26 3.11 -28.67
C PHE A 142 32.49 3.72 -30.05
N TYR A 143 31.63 4.63 -30.51
CA TYR A 143 31.75 5.27 -31.84
C TYR A 143 32.44 6.64 -31.81
N SER A 144 32.54 7.29 -30.65
CA SER A 144 33.26 8.56 -30.46
C SER A 144 34.69 8.40 -29.92
N CYS A 145 35.21 7.16 -29.86
CA CYS A 145 36.60 6.83 -29.56
C CYS A 145 37.24 6.08 -30.73
#